data_AF-A0A955ZBZ2-F1
#
_entry.id   AF-A0A955ZBZ2-F1
#
_cell.length_a   1.000
_cell.length_b   1.000
_cell.length_c   1.000
_cell.angle_alpha   90.00
_cell.angle_beta   90.00
_cell.angle_gamma   90.00
#
_symmetry.space_group_name_H-M   'P 1'
#
loop_
_entity.id
_entity.type
_entity.pdbx_description
1 polymer ?
#
loop_
_entity_poly.entity_id
_entity_poly.type
_entity_poly.pdbx_seq_one_letter_code
_entity_poly.pdbx_strand_id
1 'polypeptide(L)'
;MANRILFALGLVLALSGCGADPAPAPVDSEAPGPDTAEQVDDGKADSVELRVRTGVTTLWVRKLATVDAGPAGPRVTIHARTSRNLASAFSWVPDDAFGTTNVVSARKLEVVLDEGHEINTLLSGMPILVNIDTTTGSPNHYTARFQLVPRLGSFHGSSALHPSTVVRPVYVRDEQNPLRYRGHVRGDDALSALSVSGAVSVNPVSTTEVDFDWTYESLMAAGFPAGNTITLAAEPLEKHAELELKVLSLSMTTLDPYSVWPDPECQAEVSQCIAATAGADLGDCGSYREVQVCGAQAAPSANVFAQDLSTHLVDWYAAHGADVAAMGGNSLAQAQAAVSASKVSELTDPEDDPYAHDFATTVVFSHPDVVFPGSDSVWFGAYDRQSGALLEVYDFN
;
A
#
# COMPACT_ATOMS: atom_id res chain seq x y z
N MET A 1 -6.28 54.00 46.67
CA MET A 1 -5.84 53.08 47.74
C MET A 1 -4.92 52.06 47.08
N ALA A 2 -3.63 52.30 46.83
CA ALA A 2 -2.48 52.48 47.74
C ALA A 2 -2.30 51.31 48.74
N ASN A 3 -1.47 50.32 48.38
CA ASN A 3 -0.62 49.47 49.26
C ASN A 3 -0.18 48.21 48.48
N ARG A 4 1.01 47.63 48.61
CA ARG A 4 2.30 48.00 49.21
C ARG A 4 3.30 46.94 48.72
N ILE A 5 4.53 47.37 48.50
CA ILE A 5 5.72 46.56 48.23
C ILE A 5 6.07 45.72 49.47
N LEU A 6 6.57 44.50 49.27
CA LEU A 6 7.44 43.83 50.25
C LEU A 6 8.58 43.08 49.56
N PHE A 7 9.79 43.37 50.04
CA PHE A 7 11.11 42.87 49.69
C PHE A 7 11.52 41.80 50.71
N ALA A 8 12.23 40.74 50.30
CA ALA A 8 13.17 39.94 51.10
C ALA A 8 14.03 39.09 50.13
N LEU A 9 15.33 39.32 49.93
CA LEU A 9 16.47 38.87 50.76
C LEU A 9 16.29 37.41 51.23
N GLY A 10 17.11 36.41 50.93
CA GLY A 10 18.45 36.28 50.38
C GLY A 10 19.03 34.99 51.00
N LEU A 11 19.63 34.09 50.22
CA LEU A 11 20.51 33.07 50.78
C LEU A 11 21.55 32.63 49.75
N VAL A 12 22.79 33.03 50.01
CA VAL A 12 24.00 32.56 49.36
C VAL A 12 24.46 31.31 50.12
N LEU A 13 24.63 30.19 49.42
CA LEU A 13 25.35 29.02 49.92
C LEU A 13 26.48 28.72 48.93
N ALA A 14 27.67 29.19 49.28
CA ALA A 14 28.92 28.77 48.68
C ALA A 14 29.37 27.48 49.37
N LEU A 15 29.53 26.40 48.60
CA LEU A 15 30.25 25.20 49.01
C LEU A 15 31.35 24.93 47.97
N SER A 16 32.58 25.13 48.42
CA SER A 16 33.83 24.66 47.83
C SER A 16 33.94 23.14 47.94
N GLY A 17 34.40 22.46 46.88
CA GLY A 17 34.74 21.04 46.95
C GLY A 17 35.51 20.53 45.72
N CYS A 18 36.82 20.39 45.90
CA CYS A 18 37.79 19.47 45.29
C CYS A 18 37.63 18.99 43.84
N GLY A 19 38.69 19.23 43.05
CA GLY A 19 38.88 18.73 41.70
C GLY A 19 38.87 17.20 41.59
N ALA A 20 38.21 16.72 40.54
CA ALA A 20 38.34 15.39 40.00
C ALA A 20 38.88 15.51 38.57
N ASP A 21 39.83 14.65 38.23
CA ASP A 21 40.34 14.45 36.87
C ASP A 21 39.18 14.31 35.88
N PRO A 22 39.29 14.87 34.65
CA PRO A 22 38.26 14.69 33.65
C PRO A 22 38.17 13.21 33.26
N ALA A 23 37.07 12.59 33.65
CA ALA A 23 36.66 11.30 33.12
C ALA A 23 36.62 11.39 31.58
N PRO A 24 37.11 10.37 30.86
CA PRO A 24 36.98 10.34 29.41
C PRO A 24 35.51 10.48 29.03
N ALA A 25 35.24 11.37 28.06
CA ALA A 25 33.89 11.58 27.56
C ALA A 25 33.24 10.24 27.22
N PRO A 26 31.96 10.03 27.58
CA PRO A 26 31.24 8.86 27.12
C PRO A 26 31.30 8.86 25.59
N VAL A 27 31.88 7.81 25.03
CA VAL A 27 31.75 7.51 23.61
C VAL A 27 30.27 7.16 23.46
N ASP A 28 29.50 8.05 22.82
CA ASP A 28 28.11 7.77 22.44
C ASP A 28 28.11 6.56 21.51
N SER A 29 27.99 5.37 22.10
CA SER A 29 27.60 4.17 21.39
C SER A 29 26.09 4.27 21.16
N GLU A 30 25.70 5.09 20.19
CA GLU A 30 24.38 4.95 19.57
C GLU A 30 24.28 3.49 19.12
N ALA A 31 23.40 2.73 19.78
CA ALA A 31 22.99 1.44 19.26
C ALA A 31 22.51 1.65 17.82
N PRO A 32 22.85 0.77 16.87
CA PRO A 32 22.40 0.90 15.49
C PRO A 32 20.86 0.79 15.47
N GLY A 33 20.21 1.94 15.53
CA GLY A 33 18.78 2.11 15.32
C GLY A 33 18.49 2.41 13.85
N PRO A 34 17.21 2.31 13.43
CA PRO A 34 16.80 2.72 12.10
C PRO A 34 17.06 4.23 11.93
N ASP A 35 17.83 4.61 10.91
CA ASP A 35 18.05 6.01 10.58
C ASP A 35 16.85 6.57 9.81
N THR A 36 16.49 7.82 10.12
CA THR A 36 15.21 8.45 9.76
C THR A 36 15.02 8.56 8.25
N ALA A 37 13.81 8.24 7.77
CA ALA A 37 13.41 8.33 6.38
C ALA A 37 13.68 9.72 5.80
N GLU A 38 14.34 9.80 4.63
CA GLU A 38 14.29 11.03 3.84
C GLU A 38 13.02 10.96 2.96
N GLN A 39 12.04 11.81 3.28
CA GLN A 39 10.83 11.99 2.48
C GLN A 39 10.96 13.27 1.67
N VAL A 40 10.71 13.21 0.36
CA VAL A 40 10.77 14.41 -0.49
C VAL A 40 9.55 15.28 -0.24
N ASP A 41 9.76 16.48 0.29
CA ASP A 41 8.81 17.60 0.14
C ASP A 41 8.98 18.19 -1.27
N ASP A 42 7.88 18.28 -2.03
CA ASP A 42 7.86 18.79 -3.40
C ASP A 42 8.29 20.27 -3.51
N GLY A 43 8.43 20.98 -2.38
CA GLY A 43 8.87 22.37 -2.31
C GLY A 43 10.38 22.65 -2.25
N LYS A 44 11.26 21.65 -2.07
CA LYS A 44 12.72 21.89 -1.97
C LYS A 44 13.49 21.51 -3.24
N ALA A 45 13.85 22.53 -4.02
CA ALA A 45 14.81 22.46 -5.11
C ALA A 45 16.24 22.25 -4.57
N ASP A 46 16.93 21.22 -5.08
CA ASP A 46 18.35 21.25 -5.51
C ASP A 46 19.07 19.88 -5.49
N SER A 47 18.53 18.87 -4.78
CA SER A 47 19.13 17.52 -4.85
C SER A 47 18.43 16.64 -5.87
N VAL A 48 19.18 16.14 -6.86
CA VAL A 48 18.75 15.11 -7.83
C VAL A 48 18.75 13.70 -7.23
N GLU A 49 19.28 13.54 -6.02
CA GLU A 49 19.35 12.29 -5.28
C GLU A 49 18.62 12.40 -3.93
N LEU A 50 18.06 11.28 -3.47
CA LEU A 50 17.78 10.99 -2.07
C LEU A 50 19.01 10.37 -1.42
N ARG A 51 19.18 10.57 -0.12
CA ARG A 51 20.32 10.08 0.66
C ARG A 51 19.87 9.60 2.04
N VAL A 52 20.22 8.36 2.35
CA VAL A 52 20.12 7.82 3.71
C VAL A 52 21.47 7.29 4.16
N ARG A 53 21.80 7.50 5.44
CA ARG A 53 22.98 6.89 6.08
C ARG A 53 22.47 5.91 7.12
N THR A 54 23.14 4.78 7.27
CA THR A 54 22.94 3.84 8.37
C THR A 54 24.30 3.27 8.74
N GLY A 55 24.69 3.41 10.02
CA GLY A 55 26.02 3.05 10.48
C GLY A 55 27.16 3.68 9.65
N VAL A 56 27.98 2.84 9.02
CA VAL A 56 29.17 3.26 8.26
C VAL A 56 28.94 3.38 6.74
N THR A 57 27.70 3.15 6.28
CA THR A 57 27.34 3.18 4.86
C THR A 57 26.33 4.30 4.61
N THR A 58 26.48 4.98 3.47
CA THR A 58 25.51 5.93 2.94
C THR A 58 25.05 5.42 1.59
N LEU A 59 23.74 5.45 1.37
CA LEU A 59 23.07 5.10 0.14
C LEU A 59 22.51 6.39 -0.47
N TRP A 60 22.76 6.58 -1.76
CA TRP A 60 22.15 7.62 -2.56
C TRP A 60 21.33 6.98 -3.67
N VAL A 61 20.14 7.51 -3.94
CA VAL A 61 19.23 7.03 -4.98
C VAL A 61 18.81 8.20 -5.84
N ARG A 62 18.86 8.08 -7.17
CA ARG A 62 18.33 9.15 -8.04
C ARG A 62 16.83 9.30 -7.82
N LYS A 63 16.35 10.53 -7.70
CA LYS A 63 14.92 10.81 -7.45
C LYS A 63 14.03 10.35 -8.60
N LEU A 64 14.51 10.42 -9.85
CA LEU A 64 13.76 9.97 -11.01
C LEU A 64 14.34 8.66 -11.53
N ALA A 65 13.47 7.66 -11.70
CA ALA A 65 13.81 6.45 -12.41
C ALA A 65 13.97 6.74 -13.91
N THR A 66 14.79 5.94 -14.59
CA THR A 66 14.81 5.94 -16.05
C THR A 66 13.70 5.02 -16.55
N VAL A 67 12.98 5.44 -17.58
CA VAL A 67 11.95 4.60 -18.21
C VAL A 67 12.24 4.50 -19.70
N ASP A 68 12.49 3.27 -20.15
CA ASP A 68 12.85 2.94 -21.52
C ASP A 68 11.86 1.94 -22.12
N ALA A 69 11.93 1.73 -23.43
CA ALA A 69 11.22 0.61 -24.05
C ALA A 69 11.92 -0.72 -23.73
N GLY A 70 11.20 -1.62 -23.07
CA GLY A 70 11.61 -2.99 -22.79
C GLY A 70 10.93 -4.01 -23.72
N PRO A 71 11.31 -5.29 -23.63
CA PRO A 71 10.77 -6.35 -24.50
C PRO A 71 9.31 -6.70 -24.20
N ALA A 72 8.84 -6.50 -22.96
CA ALA A 72 7.48 -6.81 -22.51
C ALA A 72 6.63 -5.56 -22.20
N GLY A 73 7.13 -4.36 -22.54
CA GLY A 73 6.52 -3.09 -22.18
C GLY A 73 7.54 -2.08 -21.65
N PRO A 74 7.12 -1.08 -20.86
CA PRO A 74 8.05 -0.13 -20.26
C PRO A 74 9.03 -0.86 -19.32
N ARG A 75 10.32 -0.53 -19.45
CA ARG A 75 11.40 -0.94 -18.54
C ARG A 75 11.71 0.21 -17.61
N VAL A 76 11.64 0.00 -16.31
CA VAL A 76 11.94 1.03 -15.30
C VAL A 76 13.24 0.69 -14.59
N THR A 77 14.16 1.64 -14.49
CA THR A 77 15.45 1.46 -13.80
C THR A 77 15.63 2.50 -12.70
N ILE A 78 15.75 2.01 -11.46
CA ILE A 78 16.10 2.81 -10.28
C ILE A 78 17.61 2.75 -10.10
N HIS A 79 18.24 3.93 -10.06
CA HIS A 79 19.70 4.07 -9.98
C HIS A 79 20.13 4.41 -8.57
N ALA A 80 21.05 3.62 -8.01
CA ALA A 80 21.56 3.85 -6.66
C ALA A 80 23.08 3.69 -6.57
N ARG A 81 23.68 4.33 -5.56
CA ARG A 81 25.11 4.24 -5.25
C ARG A 81 25.37 4.25 -3.76
N THR A 82 26.48 3.66 -3.35
CA THR A 82 26.84 3.51 -1.93
C THR A 82 28.20 4.13 -1.61
N SER A 83 28.48 4.40 -0.33
CA SER A 83 29.78 4.94 0.11
C SER A 83 30.84 3.86 0.26
N ARG A 84 30.41 2.59 0.30
CA ARG A 84 31.22 1.38 0.48
C ARG A 84 31.12 0.49 -0.75
N ASN A 85 32.13 -0.35 -0.94
CA ASN A 85 32.10 -1.29 -2.05
C ASN A 85 31.04 -2.37 -1.80
N LEU A 86 30.25 -2.69 -2.82
CA LEU A 86 29.20 -3.70 -2.82
C LEU A 86 29.81 -5.08 -3.01
N ALA A 87 29.33 -6.05 -2.23
CA ALA A 87 29.57 -7.48 -2.42
C ALA A 87 28.43 -8.11 -3.23
N SER A 88 27.19 -7.79 -2.87
CA SER A 88 25.96 -8.24 -3.52
C SER A 88 24.84 -7.23 -3.27
N ALA A 89 23.80 -7.29 -4.10
CA ALA A 89 22.54 -6.62 -3.84
C ALA A 89 21.40 -7.45 -4.43
N PHE A 90 20.23 -7.41 -3.80
CA PHE A 90 19.06 -8.22 -4.17
C PHE A 90 17.77 -7.49 -3.84
N SER A 91 16.81 -7.46 -4.76
CA SER A 91 15.52 -6.78 -4.59
C SER A 91 14.37 -7.75 -4.43
N TRP A 92 13.39 -7.36 -3.61
CA TRP A 92 12.22 -8.16 -3.27
C TRP A 92 11.07 -7.27 -2.77
N VAL A 93 9.85 -7.82 -2.83
CA VAL A 93 8.69 -7.35 -2.08
C VAL A 93 8.31 -8.45 -1.08
N PRO A 94 7.54 -8.19 -0.01
CA PRO A 94 7.14 -9.24 0.92
C PRO A 94 6.69 -10.51 0.18
N ASP A 95 7.26 -11.65 0.57
CA ASP A 95 7.03 -12.99 0.04
C ASP A 95 7.49 -13.32 -1.40
N ASP A 96 8.05 -12.37 -2.18
CA ASP A 96 8.52 -12.67 -3.54
C ASP A 96 9.78 -11.90 -3.99
N ALA A 97 10.60 -12.56 -4.81
CA ALA A 97 11.68 -11.90 -5.54
C ALA A 97 11.07 -10.94 -6.56
N PHE A 98 11.59 -9.71 -6.62
CA PHE A 98 10.93 -8.65 -7.38
C PHE A 98 11.91 -7.74 -8.07
N GLY A 99 11.75 -7.57 -9.38
CA GLY A 99 12.73 -6.92 -10.23
C GLY A 99 14.09 -7.64 -10.24
N THR A 100 15.00 -7.12 -11.05
CA THR A 100 16.39 -7.59 -11.12
C THR A 100 17.31 -6.52 -10.57
N THR A 101 18.04 -6.84 -9.50
CA THR A 101 19.10 -5.96 -8.98
C THR A 101 20.46 -6.32 -9.58
N ASN A 102 21.12 -5.34 -10.19
CA ASN A 102 22.43 -5.48 -10.81
C ASN A 102 23.47 -4.61 -10.08
N VAL A 103 24.60 -5.18 -9.67
CA VAL A 103 25.77 -4.43 -9.21
C VAL A 103 26.59 -3.99 -10.43
N VAL A 104 26.34 -2.78 -10.92
CA VAL A 104 26.96 -2.26 -12.16
C VAL A 104 28.38 -1.73 -11.97
N SER A 105 28.77 -1.43 -10.73
CA SER A 105 30.17 -1.15 -10.39
C SER A 105 30.41 -1.42 -8.91
N ALA A 106 31.66 -1.29 -8.45
CA ALA A 106 32.00 -1.48 -7.04
C ALA A 106 31.12 -0.68 -6.07
N ARG A 107 30.52 0.45 -6.45
CA ARG A 107 29.67 1.28 -5.56
C ARG A 107 28.35 1.70 -6.18
N LYS A 108 27.92 1.05 -7.26
CA LYS A 108 26.69 1.40 -7.96
C LYS A 108 25.87 0.15 -8.18
N LEU A 109 24.57 0.28 -7.98
CA LEU A 109 23.59 -0.76 -8.27
C LEU A 109 22.40 -0.15 -9.00
N GLU A 110 21.71 -1.00 -9.74
CA GLU A 110 20.50 -0.67 -10.46
C GLU A 110 19.43 -1.70 -10.11
N VAL A 111 18.20 -1.26 -9.87
CA VAL A 111 17.02 -2.13 -9.75
C VAL A 111 16.21 -1.95 -11.02
N VAL A 112 16.06 -3.02 -11.79
CA VAL A 112 15.38 -3.04 -13.09
C VAL A 112 14.05 -3.76 -12.94
N LEU A 113 12.98 -3.13 -13.40
CA LEU A 113 11.62 -3.68 -13.45
C LEU A 113 11.25 -3.79 -14.92
N ASP A 114 11.04 -5.01 -15.39
CA ASP A 114 10.81 -5.32 -16.81
C ASP A 114 9.39 -5.80 -17.09
N GLU A 115 8.63 -6.08 -16.03
CA GLU A 115 7.28 -6.62 -16.14
C GLU A 115 6.24 -5.59 -15.70
N GLY A 116 5.17 -5.47 -16.48
CA GLY A 116 4.12 -4.48 -16.21
C GLY A 116 3.47 -4.65 -14.83
N HIS A 117 3.30 -5.90 -14.38
CA HIS A 117 2.71 -6.17 -13.07
C HIS A 117 3.65 -5.77 -11.92
N GLU A 118 4.97 -5.83 -12.14
CA GLU A 118 5.95 -5.38 -11.15
C GLU A 118 5.86 -3.87 -10.94
N ILE A 119 5.90 -3.13 -12.05
CA ILE A 119 5.82 -1.67 -12.04
C ILE A 119 4.48 -1.23 -11.42
N ASN A 120 3.36 -1.82 -11.83
CA ASN A 120 2.04 -1.50 -11.29
C ASN A 120 1.95 -1.74 -9.77
N THR A 121 2.58 -2.80 -9.29
CA THR A 121 2.66 -3.13 -7.86
C THR A 121 3.38 -2.05 -7.07
N LEU A 122 4.50 -1.53 -7.58
CA LEU A 122 5.22 -0.46 -6.89
C LEU A 122 4.48 0.88 -6.98
N LEU A 123 3.96 1.24 -8.15
CA LEU A 123 3.25 2.51 -8.37
C LEU A 123 1.94 2.60 -7.57
N SER A 124 1.32 1.47 -7.25
CA SER A 124 0.17 1.41 -6.34
C SER A 124 0.52 1.65 -4.87
N GLY A 125 1.81 1.81 -4.54
CA GLY A 125 2.29 2.19 -3.22
C GLY A 125 3.04 1.11 -2.46
N MET A 126 3.23 -0.09 -3.05
CA MET A 126 4.07 -1.12 -2.42
C MET A 126 5.55 -0.70 -2.50
N PRO A 127 6.28 -0.69 -1.38
CA PRO A 127 7.70 -0.43 -1.41
C PRO A 127 8.46 -1.65 -1.96
N ILE A 128 9.56 -1.39 -2.66
CA ILE A 128 10.55 -2.43 -2.98
C ILE A 128 11.65 -2.39 -1.93
N LEU A 129 12.03 -3.57 -1.43
CA LEU A 129 13.09 -3.76 -0.47
C LEU A 129 14.34 -4.24 -1.21
N VAL A 130 15.50 -3.74 -0.80
CA VAL A 130 16.78 -4.07 -1.43
C VAL A 130 17.79 -4.42 -0.35
N ASN A 131 18.20 -5.68 -0.32
CA ASN A 131 19.34 -6.11 0.48
C ASN A 131 20.63 -5.60 -0.18
N ILE A 132 21.50 -5.03 0.63
CA ILE A 132 22.75 -4.41 0.21
C ILE A 132 23.86 -4.96 1.11
N ASP A 133 24.71 -5.81 0.54
CA ASP A 133 25.90 -6.32 1.20
C ASP A 133 27.12 -5.53 0.76
N THR A 134 27.97 -5.17 1.72
CA THR A 134 29.21 -4.44 1.48
C THR A 134 30.42 -5.32 1.75
N THR A 135 31.51 -5.10 1.02
CA THR A 135 32.76 -5.87 1.22
C THR A 135 33.52 -5.47 2.48
N THR A 136 33.22 -4.29 3.04
CA THR A 136 33.91 -3.72 4.21
C THR A 136 32.95 -2.87 5.04
N GLY A 137 33.17 -2.87 6.36
CA GLY A 137 32.34 -2.14 7.32
C GLY A 137 31.71 -3.09 8.34
N SER A 138 31.31 -2.56 9.49
CA SER A 138 30.45 -3.27 10.44
C SER A 138 29.37 -2.29 10.88
N PRO A 139 28.07 -2.61 10.67
CA PRO A 139 27.56 -3.78 9.94
C PRO A 139 27.93 -3.74 8.44
N ASN A 140 27.87 -4.90 7.78
CA ASN A 140 28.10 -5.03 6.35
C ASN A 140 26.86 -5.45 5.54
N HIS A 141 25.74 -5.69 6.21
CA HIS A 141 24.45 -6.02 5.62
C HIS A 141 23.43 -4.92 5.97
N TYR A 142 22.68 -4.48 4.96
CA TYR A 142 21.68 -3.43 5.07
C TYR A 142 20.46 -3.82 4.25
N THR A 143 19.27 -3.40 4.70
CA THR A 143 18.05 -3.43 3.88
C THR A 143 17.60 -2.01 3.63
N ALA A 144 17.46 -1.63 2.37
CA ALA A 144 16.91 -0.35 1.95
C ALA A 144 15.46 -0.51 1.49
N ARG A 145 14.64 0.51 1.73
CA ARG A 145 13.24 0.57 1.30
C ARG A 145 13.06 1.75 0.35
N PHE A 146 12.61 1.46 -0.87
CA PHE A 146 12.29 2.47 -1.87
C PHE A 146 10.79 2.49 -2.11
N GLN A 147 10.20 3.68 -2.16
CA GLN A 147 8.81 3.86 -2.59
C GLN A 147 8.78 4.60 -3.92
N LEU A 148 8.25 3.97 -4.96
CA LEU A 148 8.13 4.56 -6.28
C LEU A 148 6.71 5.10 -6.47
N VAL A 149 6.57 6.29 -7.05
CA VAL A 149 5.27 6.90 -7.36
C VAL A 149 5.24 7.49 -8.76
N PRO A 150 4.10 7.45 -9.46
CA PRO A 150 3.92 8.18 -10.69
C PRO A 150 3.72 9.67 -10.41
N ARG A 151 4.25 10.53 -11.28
CA ARG A 151 4.07 11.97 -11.20
C ARG A 151 4.01 12.62 -12.57
N LEU A 152 3.38 13.78 -12.64
CA LEU A 152 3.43 14.66 -13.81
C LEU A 152 4.56 15.67 -13.66
N GLY A 153 5.38 15.80 -14.69
CA GLY A 153 6.53 16.71 -14.76
C GLY A 153 6.60 17.45 -16.10
N SER A 154 7.67 18.24 -16.28
CA SER A 154 7.99 18.92 -17.55
C SER A 154 6.84 19.70 -18.20
N PHE A 155 6.04 20.39 -17.38
CA PHE A 155 4.83 21.07 -17.84
C PHE A 155 5.11 22.18 -18.86
N HIS A 156 4.34 22.22 -19.94
CA HIS A 156 4.38 23.28 -20.94
C HIS A 156 3.00 23.51 -21.59
N GLY A 157 2.77 24.68 -22.18
CA GLY A 157 1.47 25.09 -22.71
C GLY A 157 0.82 26.18 -21.86
N SER A 158 -0.50 26.12 -21.72
CA SER A 158 -1.32 27.11 -21.01
C SER A 158 -0.87 27.30 -19.55
N SER A 159 -0.72 28.55 -19.13
CA SER A 159 -0.48 28.91 -17.73
C SER A 159 -1.76 28.96 -16.89
N ALA A 160 -2.93 28.86 -17.51
CA ALA A 160 -4.23 28.89 -16.83
C ALA A 160 -4.71 27.50 -16.36
N LEU A 161 -3.98 26.44 -16.73
CA LEU A 161 -4.17 25.08 -16.22
C LEU A 161 -3.05 24.78 -15.22
N HIS A 162 -3.40 24.30 -14.05
CA HIS A 162 -2.49 23.96 -12.94
C HIS A 162 -2.67 22.49 -12.55
N PRO A 163 -2.11 21.54 -13.32
CA PRO A 163 -2.13 20.13 -12.95
C PRO A 163 -1.28 19.92 -11.70
N SER A 164 -1.74 19.05 -10.81
CA SER A 164 -0.93 18.53 -9.72
C SER A 164 0.23 17.72 -10.28
N THR A 165 1.39 17.82 -9.64
CA THR A 165 2.52 16.92 -9.90
C THR A 165 2.21 15.51 -9.46
N VAL A 166 1.42 15.33 -8.40
CA VAL A 166 1.19 14.02 -7.80
C VAL A 166 0.09 13.28 -8.56
N VAL A 167 0.40 12.06 -9.00
CA VAL A 167 -0.58 11.08 -9.47
C VAL A 167 -0.77 10.05 -8.36
N ARG A 168 -1.95 10.01 -7.75
CA ARG A 168 -2.22 9.19 -6.55
C ARG A 168 -2.83 7.86 -6.96
N PRO A 169 -2.30 6.71 -6.52
CA PRO A 169 -3.05 5.47 -6.59
C PRO A 169 -4.23 5.53 -5.60
N VAL A 170 -5.44 5.31 -6.10
CA VAL A 170 -6.68 5.30 -5.31
C VAL A 170 -7.43 4.00 -5.55
N TYR A 171 -8.22 3.58 -4.55
CA TYR A 171 -9.07 2.41 -4.63
C TYR A 171 -10.48 2.81 -5.07
N VAL A 172 -11.01 2.14 -6.08
CA VAL A 172 -12.39 2.27 -6.54
C VAL A 172 -13.01 0.87 -6.48
N ARG A 173 -14.23 0.72 -5.95
CA ARG A 173 -14.99 -0.53 -5.91
C ARG A 173 -15.37 -0.95 -7.34
N ASP A 174 -14.46 -1.63 -7.98
CA ASP A 174 -14.59 -2.25 -9.29
C ASP A 174 -14.10 -3.70 -9.14
N GLU A 175 -14.98 -4.66 -9.43
CA GLU A 175 -14.74 -6.09 -9.23
C GLU A 175 -13.56 -6.63 -10.05
N GLN A 176 -13.23 -5.99 -11.18
CA GLN A 176 -12.19 -6.45 -12.10
C GLN A 176 -10.88 -5.70 -11.89
N ASN A 177 -10.96 -4.39 -11.69
CA ASN A 177 -9.78 -3.56 -11.54
C ASN A 177 -10.04 -2.43 -10.55
N PRO A 178 -9.75 -2.62 -9.25
CA PRO A 178 -10.03 -1.60 -8.24
C PRO A 178 -8.99 -0.48 -8.19
N LEU A 179 -7.84 -0.63 -8.85
CA LEU A 179 -6.78 0.38 -8.83
C LEU A 179 -7.01 1.45 -9.90
N ARG A 180 -6.97 2.71 -9.47
CA ARG A 180 -6.94 3.87 -10.37
C ARG A 180 -5.76 4.76 -10.03
N TYR A 181 -5.18 5.39 -11.04
CA TYR A 181 -4.18 6.43 -10.88
C TYR A 181 -4.86 7.77 -11.11
N ARG A 182 -5.08 8.51 -10.03
CA ARG A 182 -5.80 9.78 -10.04
C ARG A 182 -4.85 10.95 -10.19
N GLY A 183 -5.02 11.72 -11.25
CA GLY A 183 -4.49 13.08 -11.35
C GLY A 183 -5.54 14.12 -10.98
N HIS A 184 -5.07 15.35 -10.80
CA HIS A 184 -5.89 16.50 -10.44
C HIS A 184 -5.45 17.71 -11.24
N VAL A 185 -6.37 18.56 -11.66
CA VAL A 185 -6.07 19.85 -12.29
C VAL A 185 -6.99 20.95 -11.77
N ARG A 186 -6.39 22.11 -11.50
CA ARG A 186 -7.11 23.36 -11.23
C ARG A 186 -6.97 24.33 -12.39
N GLY A 187 -8.08 24.91 -12.84
CA GLY A 187 -8.13 26.03 -13.78
C GLY A 187 -8.18 27.37 -13.06
N ASP A 188 -7.76 28.43 -13.73
CA ASP A 188 -8.05 29.80 -13.28
C ASP A 188 -9.50 30.21 -13.60
N ASP A 189 -10.09 29.59 -14.61
CA ASP A 189 -11.50 29.70 -15.01
C ASP A 189 -12.17 28.32 -15.04
N ALA A 190 -13.48 28.30 -15.33
CA ALA A 190 -14.24 27.08 -15.38
C ALA A 190 -13.69 26.08 -16.42
N LEU A 191 -13.45 24.84 -16.00
CA LEU A 191 -12.90 23.76 -16.83
C LEU A 191 -14.00 22.94 -17.50
N SER A 192 -14.89 23.60 -18.24
CA SER A 192 -15.93 22.90 -19.00
C SER A 192 -15.32 22.04 -20.09
N ALA A 193 -15.75 20.77 -20.18
CA ALA A 193 -15.29 19.80 -21.18
C ALA A 193 -13.78 19.52 -21.16
N LEU A 194 -13.16 19.51 -19.96
CA LEU A 194 -11.79 19.02 -19.81
C LEU A 194 -11.69 17.58 -20.36
N SER A 195 -10.65 17.34 -21.15
CA SER A 195 -10.23 16.02 -21.59
C SER A 195 -8.76 15.80 -21.23
N VAL A 196 -8.42 14.56 -20.90
CA VAL A 196 -7.04 14.17 -20.53
C VAL A 196 -6.66 12.91 -21.29
N SER A 197 -5.49 12.92 -21.94
CA SER A 197 -5.00 11.79 -22.75
C SER A 197 -5.00 10.47 -21.97
N GLY A 198 -5.71 9.47 -22.49
CA GLY A 198 -5.78 8.12 -21.92
C GLY A 198 -6.61 8.00 -20.64
N ALA A 199 -7.15 9.09 -20.08
CA ALA A 199 -7.95 9.01 -18.86
C ALA A 199 -9.23 8.21 -19.14
N VAL A 200 -9.56 7.29 -18.23
CA VAL A 200 -10.77 6.46 -18.30
C VAL A 200 -11.98 7.14 -17.67
N SER A 201 -11.75 8.14 -16.81
CA SER A 201 -12.79 8.99 -16.23
C SER A 201 -12.27 10.41 -16.02
N VAL A 202 -13.18 11.37 -16.09
CA VAL A 202 -12.93 12.79 -15.78
C VAL A 202 -14.10 13.24 -14.91
N ASN A 203 -13.80 13.57 -13.65
CA ASN A 203 -14.77 13.80 -12.59
C ASN A 203 -14.62 15.24 -12.08
N PRO A 204 -15.56 16.15 -12.41
CA PRO A 204 -15.53 17.51 -11.89
C PRO A 204 -15.67 17.50 -10.36
N VAL A 205 -14.71 18.10 -9.67
CA VAL A 205 -14.75 18.34 -8.21
C VAL A 205 -15.47 19.67 -7.95
N SER A 206 -15.18 20.66 -8.76
CA SER A 206 -15.88 21.95 -8.79
C SER A 206 -15.91 22.50 -10.23
N THR A 207 -16.37 23.73 -10.43
CA THR A 207 -16.31 24.36 -11.75
C THR A 207 -14.89 24.57 -12.25
N THR A 208 -13.91 24.72 -11.35
CA THR A 208 -12.51 25.03 -11.65
C THR A 208 -11.55 23.89 -11.32
N GLU A 209 -12.03 22.81 -10.72
CA GLU A 209 -11.19 21.68 -10.28
C GLU A 209 -11.77 20.38 -10.79
N VAL A 210 -10.89 19.53 -11.31
CA VAL A 210 -11.26 18.27 -11.94
C VAL A 210 -10.26 17.19 -11.56
N ASP A 211 -10.78 16.06 -11.11
CA ASP A 211 -10.03 14.83 -10.97
C ASP A 211 -10.18 13.99 -12.23
N PHE A 212 -9.17 13.20 -12.56
CA PHE A 212 -9.21 12.28 -13.69
C PHE A 212 -8.44 11.02 -13.36
N ASP A 213 -8.94 9.88 -13.81
CA ASP A 213 -8.36 8.59 -13.46
C ASP A 213 -7.84 7.87 -14.70
N TRP A 214 -6.75 7.13 -14.52
CA TRP A 214 -6.25 6.14 -15.44
C TRP A 214 -6.32 4.74 -14.83
N THR A 215 -6.49 3.71 -15.67
CA THR A 215 -5.98 2.37 -15.35
C THR A 215 -4.47 2.34 -15.59
N TYR A 216 -3.76 1.36 -15.01
CA TYR A 216 -2.32 1.18 -15.26
C TYR A 216 -1.98 1.17 -16.76
N GLU A 217 -2.67 0.35 -17.54
CA GLU A 217 -2.43 0.21 -18.98
C GLU A 217 -2.60 1.55 -19.71
N SER A 218 -3.67 2.28 -19.40
CA SER A 218 -3.95 3.57 -20.02
C SER A 218 -2.97 4.67 -19.61
N LEU A 219 -2.50 4.67 -18.35
CA LEU A 219 -1.49 5.60 -17.85
C LEU A 219 -0.16 5.37 -18.56
N MET A 220 0.29 4.11 -18.63
CA MET A 220 1.56 3.78 -19.27
C MET A 220 1.51 4.03 -20.77
N ALA A 221 0.38 3.75 -21.43
CA ALA A 221 0.21 4.07 -22.85
C ALA A 221 0.21 5.59 -23.13
N ALA A 222 -0.35 6.40 -22.23
CA ALA A 222 -0.38 7.84 -22.36
C ALA A 222 1.00 8.49 -22.11
N GLY A 223 1.78 7.95 -21.17
CA GLY A 223 3.06 8.51 -20.75
C GLY A 223 4.30 7.91 -21.40
N PHE A 224 4.22 6.73 -22.03
CA PHE A 224 5.37 6.01 -22.57
C PHE A 224 5.16 5.49 -24.00
N PRO A 225 6.24 5.33 -24.81
CA PRO A 225 7.66 5.49 -24.45
C PRO A 225 8.07 6.94 -24.20
N ALA A 226 9.30 7.13 -23.68
CA ALA A 226 9.85 8.45 -23.38
C ALA A 226 9.70 9.41 -24.59
N GLY A 227 9.11 10.58 -24.33
CA GLY A 227 8.74 11.57 -25.34
C GLY A 227 7.23 11.67 -25.61
N ASN A 228 6.43 10.70 -25.16
CA ASN A 228 4.98 10.86 -25.09
C ASN A 228 4.61 11.90 -24.02
N THR A 229 3.61 12.73 -24.31
CA THR A 229 3.12 13.74 -23.37
C THR A 229 1.63 13.51 -23.09
N ILE A 230 1.28 13.58 -21.81
CA ILE A 230 -0.11 13.62 -21.38
C ILE A 230 -0.63 15.03 -21.67
N THR A 231 -1.68 15.11 -22.48
CA THR A 231 -2.32 16.38 -22.82
C THR A 231 -3.58 16.57 -21.99
N LEU A 232 -3.68 17.73 -21.35
CA LEU A 232 -4.88 18.23 -20.66
C LEU A 232 -5.45 19.37 -21.51
N ALA A 233 -6.67 19.19 -22.01
CA ALA A 233 -7.30 20.14 -22.93
C ALA A 233 -8.70 20.57 -22.45
N ALA A 234 -8.91 21.86 -22.32
CA ALA A 234 -10.19 22.52 -22.05
C ALA A 234 -10.25 23.79 -22.90
N GLU A 235 -10.90 23.74 -24.07
CA GLU A 235 -10.79 24.76 -25.12
C GLU A 235 -11.01 26.20 -24.58
N PRO A 236 -10.10 27.16 -24.88
CA PRO A 236 -8.92 27.08 -25.77
C PRO A 236 -7.61 26.69 -25.05
N LEU A 237 -7.70 26.23 -23.80
CA LEU A 237 -6.55 25.90 -22.97
C LEU A 237 -6.05 24.50 -23.28
N GLU A 238 -4.74 24.38 -23.48
CA GLU A 238 -4.06 23.11 -23.64
C GLU A 238 -2.78 23.12 -22.82
N LYS A 239 -2.51 22.05 -22.08
CA LYS A 239 -1.28 21.89 -21.31
C LYS A 239 -0.79 20.46 -21.43
N HIS A 240 0.51 20.32 -21.60
CA HIS A 240 1.18 19.03 -21.70
C HIS A 240 2.03 18.78 -20.46
N ALA A 241 2.17 17.51 -20.12
CA ALA A 241 3.02 17.02 -19.05
C ALA A 241 3.71 15.72 -19.49
N GLU A 242 4.88 15.44 -18.93
CA GLU A 242 5.52 14.13 -19.04
C GLU A 242 5.15 13.28 -17.82
N LEU A 243 4.95 11.97 -18.04
CA LEU A 243 4.82 11.01 -16.95
C LEU A 243 6.22 10.62 -16.48
N GLU A 244 6.54 10.93 -15.23
CA GLU A 244 7.79 10.58 -14.60
C GLU A 244 7.54 9.60 -13.43
N LEU A 245 8.47 8.67 -13.21
CA LEU A 245 8.43 7.78 -12.05
C LEU A 245 9.47 8.23 -11.03
N LYS A 246 9.01 8.64 -9.84
CA LYS A 246 9.84 9.26 -8.80
C LYS A 246 9.98 8.32 -7.60
N VAL A 247 11.19 8.19 -7.08
CA VAL A 247 11.43 7.61 -5.75
C VAL A 247 11.00 8.67 -4.72
N LEU A 248 9.87 8.43 -4.07
CA LEU A 248 9.24 9.35 -3.11
C LEU A 248 9.96 9.35 -1.77
N SER A 249 10.33 8.17 -1.30
CA SER A 249 10.96 7.96 0.01
C SER A 249 12.09 6.95 -0.07
N LEU A 250 13.09 7.18 0.77
CA LEU A 250 14.26 6.32 0.94
C LEU A 250 14.53 6.12 2.43
N SER A 251 14.55 4.86 2.85
CA SER A 251 14.92 4.45 4.20
C SER A 251 15.91 3.29 4.15
N MET A 252 16.71 3.10 5.20
CA MET A 252 17.66 2.00 5.30
C MET A 252 17.82 1.55 6.75
N THR A 253 17.97 0.25 6.95
CA THR A 253 18.11 -0.37 8.27
C THR A 253 19.14 -1.49 8.24
N THR A 254 19.62 -1.87 9.42
CA THR A 254 20.46 -3.07 9.65
C THR A 254 19.75 -4.11 10.51
N LEU A 255 18.50 -3.82 10.89
CA LEU A 255 17.63 -4.71 11.65
C LEU A 255 16.71 -5.48 10.69
N ASP A 256 15.94 -6.42 11.23
CA ASP A 256 14.90 -7.12 10.47
C ASP A 256 13.90 -6.11 9.86
N PRO A 257 13.74 -6.07 8.52
CA PRO A 257 12.86 -5.13 7.86
C PRO A 257 11.38 -5.30 8.26
N TYR A 258 10.92 -6.50 8.59
CA TYR A 258 9.52 -6.71 9.02
C TYR A 258 9.26 -6.17 10.42
N SER A 259 10.29 -6.14 11.27
CA SER A 259 10.21 -5.50 12.58
C SER A 259 10.26 -3.97 12.50
N VAL A 260 10.99 -3.41 11.52
CA VAL A 260 11.17 -1.95 11.36
C VAL A 260 10.05 -1.32 10.52
N TRP A 261 9.60 -2.03 9.50
CA TRP A 261 8.52 -1.65 8.59
C TRP A 261 7.50 -2.79 8.54
N PRO A 262 6.74 -2.99 9.64
CA PRO A 262 5.71 -4.01 9.65
C PRO A 262 4.71 -3.78 8.53
N ASP A 263 4.11 -4.88 8.07
CA ASP A 263 3.04 -4.79 7.10
C ASP A 263 1.89 -3.95 7.67
N PRO A 264 1.28 -3.09 6.83
CA PRO A 264 0.20 -2.25 7.28
C PRO A 264 -1.00 -3.12 7.67
N GLU A 265 -1.47 -2.94 8.90
CA GLU A 265 -2.77 -3.47 9.34
C GLU A 265 -3.89 -2.50 8.93
N CYS A 266 -5.12 -3.02 8.82
CA CYS A 266 -6.26 -2.14 8.58
C CYS A 266 -6.47 -1.18 9.75
N GLN A 267 -6.33 0.10 9.48
CA GLN A 267 -6.56 1.15 10.47
C GLN A 267 -8.06 1.37 10.67
N ALA A 268 -8.48 1.57 11.92
CA ALA A 268 -9.89 1.73 12.27
C ALA A 268 -10.55 2.91 11.54
N GLU A 269 -9.83 4.01 11.38
CA GLU A 269 -10.30 5.21 10.67
C GLU A 269 -10.55 4.95 9.19
N VAL A 270 -9.67 4.16 8.55
CA VAL A 270 -9.81 3.78 7.13
C VAL A 270 -11.02 2.86 6.96
N SER A 271 -11.15 1.84 7.82
CA SER A 271 -12.31 0.93 7.82
C SER A 271 -13.63 1.69 8.02
N GLN A 272 -13.69 2.60 9.00
CA GLN A 272 -14.87 3.43 9.24
C GLN A 272 -15.20 4.32 8.03
N CYS A 273 -14.20 4.93 7.39
CA CYS A 273 -14.42 5.71 6.18
C CYS A 273 -14.98 4.86 5.04
N ILE A 274 -14.41 3.66 4.80
CA ILE A 274 -14.87 2.74 3.77
C ILE A 274 -16.33 2.35 4.00
N ALA A 275 -16.70 2.04 5.26
CA ALA A 275 -18.06 1.70 5.64
C ALA A 275 -19.05 2.87 5.48
N ALA A 276 -18.62 4.10 5.78
CA ALA A 276 -19.42 5.30 5.62
C ALA A 276 -19.57 5.75 4.15
N THR A 277 -18.69 5.30 3.26
CA THR A 277 -18.67 5.70 1.86
C THR A 277 -19.58 4.81 1.01
N ALA A 278 -20.73 5.35 0.62
CA ALA A 278 -21.72 4.67 -0.21
C ALA A 278 -21.32 4.56 -1.70
N GLY A 279 -20.36 5.38 -2.15
CA GLY A 279 -19.89 5.40 -3.53
C GLY A 279 -18.86 4.31 -3.83
N ALA A 280 -18.57 4.12 -5.12
CA ALA A 280 -17.50 3.23 -5.54
C ALA A 280 -16.12 3.81 -5.23
N ASP A 281 -15.96 5.13 -5.27
CA ASP A 281 -14.69 5.80 -5.06
C ASP A 281 -14.33 5.87 -3.57
N LEU A 282 -13.19 5.28 -3.19
CA LEU A 282 -12.66 5.27 -1.83
C LEU A 282 -11.35 6.07 -1.71
N GLY A 283 -11.03 6.91 -2.71
CA GLY A 283 -9.79 7.69 -2.74
C GLY A 283 -9.63 8.68 -1.58
N ASP A 284 -10.72 9.06 -0.92
CA ASP A 284 -10.71 9.94 0.26
C ASP A 284 -10.51 9.19 1.58
N CYS A 285 -10.62 7.84 1.58
CA CYS A 285 -10.48 7.04 2.80
C CYS A 285 -9.04 6.68 3.16
N GLY A 286 -8.08 6.92 2.27
CA GLY A 286 -6.67 6.63 2.49
C GLY A 286 -5.94 6.39 1.17
N SER A 287 -4.68 5.98 1.26
CA SER A 287 -3.95 5.48 0.11
C SER A 287 -4.58 4.18 -0.42
N TYR A 288 -4.32 3.86 -1.69
CA TYR A 288 -4.78 2.60 -2.29
C TYR A 288 -4.45 1.37 -1.43
N ARG A 289 -3.24 1.28 -0.87
CA ARG A 289 -2.82 0.11 -0.07
C ARG A 289 -3.54 0.03 1.27
N GLU A 290 -3.73 1.16 1.96
CA GLU A 290 -4.49 1.18 3.21
C GLU A 290 -5.93 0.73 2.99
N VAL A 291 -6.57 1.26 1.93
CA VAL A 291 -7.94 0.86 1.57
C VAL A 291 -7.98 -0.58 1.07
N GLN A 292 -7.00 -1.04 0.30
CA GLN A 292 -6.93 -2.42 -0.17
C GLN A 292 -6.80 -3.41 0.99
N VAL A 293 -5.95 -3.12 1.97
CA VAL A 293 -5.79 -3.96 3.17
C VAL A 293 -7.11 -4.02 3.93
N CYS A 294 -7.76 -2.87 4.17
CA CYS A 294 -9.06 -2.83 4.83
C CYS A 294 -10.21 -3.42 3.99
N GLY A 295 -10.12 -3.36 2.66
CA GLY A 295 -11.14 -3.86 1.74
C GLY A 295 -11.01 -5.34 1.42
N ALA A 296 -9.79 -5.91 1.49
CA ALA A 296 -9.57 -7.35 1.55
C ALA A 296 -10.09 -7.94 2.87
N GLN A 297 -10.12 -7.11 3.91
CA GLN A 297 -10.82 -7.31 5.18
C GLN A 297 -12.28 -6.83 5.12
N ALA A 298 -12.92 -6.88 3.94
CA ALA A 298 -14.32 -6.49 3.81
C ALA A 298 -15.14 -7.25 4.85
N ALA A 299 -16.06 -6.53 5.50
CA ALA A 299 -16.98 -7.11 6.45
C ALA A 299 -17.55 -8.42 5.89
N PRO A 300 -17.61 -9.49 6.71
CA PRO A 300 -18.15 -10.77 6.29
C PRO A 300 -19.49 -10.55 5.59
N SER A 301 -19.70 -11.21 4.46
CA SER A 301 -20.94 -11.06 3.69
C SER A 301 -21.44 -12.42 3.20
N ALA A 302 -22.72 -12.46 2.83
CA ALA A 302 -23.32 -13.64 2.24
C ALA A 302 -22.55 -14.17 1.01
N ASN A 303 -21.97 -13.28 0.20
CA ASN A 303 -21.17 -13.67 -0.97
C ASN A 303 -19.83 -14.30 -0.55
N VAL A 304 -19.17 -13.71 0.45
CA VAL A 304 -17.90 -14.22 0.99
C VAL A 304 -18.12 -15.61 1.57
N PHE A 305 -19.16 -15.79 2.40
CA PHE A 305 -19.47 -17.11 2.97
C PHE A 305 -19.85 -18.15 1.92
N ALA A 306 -20.64 -17.80 0.90
CA ALA A 306 -20.93 -18.73 -0.19
C ALA A 306 -19.65 -19.19 -0.92
N GLN A 307 -18.67 -18.31 -1.12
CA GLN A 307 -17.39 -18.66 -1.74
C GLN A 307 -16.52 -19.53 -0.83
N ASP A 308 -16.41 -19.17 0.45
CA ASP A 308 -15.65 -19.93 1.45
C ASP A 308 -16.22 -21.32 1.64
N LEU A 309 -17.55 -21.45 1.75
CA LEU A 309 -18.25 -22.74 1.82
C LEU A 309 -17.96 -23.59 0.57
N SER A 310 -18.07 -23.02 -0.63
CA SER A 310 -17.78 -23.74 -1.88
C SER A 310 -16.35 -24.27 -1.94
N THR A 311 -15.40 -23.51 -1.37
CA THR A 311 -13.99 -23.91 -1.24
C THR A 311 -13.81 -24.99 -0.19
N HIS A 312 -14.39 -24.81 1.00
CA HIS A 312 -14.34 -25.77 2.12
C HIS A 312 -14.88 -27.15 1.73
N LEU A 313 -15.93 -27.20 0.88
CA LEU A 313 -16.48 -28.47 0.39
C LEU A 313 -15.44 -29.33 -0.34
N VAL A 314 -14.41 -28.77 -0.96
CA VAL A 314 -13.36 -29.55 -1.64
C VAL A 314 -12.62 -30.44 -0.64
N ASP A 315 -12.16 -29.85 0.47
CA ASP A 315 -11.43 -30.57 1.51
C ASP A 315 -12.36 -31.51 2.28
N TRP A 316 -13.58 -31.08 2.56
CA TRP A 316 -14.58 -31.90 3.24
C TRP A 316 -14.95 -33.15 2.40
N TYR A 317 -15.18 -33.01 1.09
CA TYR A 317 -15.45 -34.16 0.21
C TYR A 317 -14.23 -35.07 0.01
N ALA A 318 -13.01 -34.55 0.14
CA ALA A 318 -11.83 -35.41 0.14
C ALA A 318 -11.83 -36.40 1.31
N ALA A 319 -12.38 -36.00 2.46
CA ALA A 319 -12.52 -36.86 3.64
C ALA A 319 -13.81 -37.71 3.63
N HIS A 320 -14.95 -37.13 3.22
CA HIS A 320 -16.28 -37.73 3.42
C HIS A 320 -16.99 -38.18 2.13
N GLY A 321 -16.43 -37.90 0.96
CA GLY A 321 -17.12 -38.08 -0.32
C GLY A 321 -17.56 -39.52 -0.62
N ALA A 322 -16.82 -40.53 -0.12
CA ALA A 322 -17.19 -41.94 -0.29
C ALA A 322 -18.48 -42.29 0.47
N ASP A 323 -18.61 -41.78 1.70
CA ASP A 323 -19.79 -42.00 2.54
C ASP A 323 -21.00 -41.24 1.99
N VAL A 324 -20.80 -40.00 1.55
CA VAL A 324 -21.84 -39.22 0.86
C VAL A 324 -22.39 -39.96 -0.35
N ALA A 325 -21.51 -40.52 -1.19
CA ALA A 325 -21.93 -41.30 -2.35
C ALA A 325 -22.70 -42.56 -1.94
N ALA A 326 -22.27 -43.27 -0.89
CA ALA A 326 -22.95 -44.45 -0.38
C ALA A 326 -24.34 -44.14 0.20
N MET A 327 -24.51 -42.96 0.77
CA MET A 327 -25.78 -42.47 1.34
C MET A 327 -26.69 -41.79 0.30
N GLY A 328 -26.24 -41.66 -0.95
CA GLY A 328 -27.02 -41.04 -2.02
C GLY A 328 -27.10 -39.51 -1.95
N GLY A 329 -26.12 -38.86 -1.30
CA GLY A 329 -25.99 -37.41 -1.29
C GLY A 329 -25.49 -36.84 -2.62
N ASN A 330 -25.45 -35.52 -2.72
CA ASN A 330 -24.95 -34.81 -3.90
C ASN A 330 -23.46 -35.10 -4.13
N SER A 331 -23.04 -35.12 -5.40
CA SER A 331 -21.61 -35.04 -5.74
C SER A 331 -21.04 -33.65 -5.40
N LEU A 332 -19.72 -33.53 -5.23
CA LEU A 332 -19.05 -32.26 -4.96
C LEU A 332 -19.47 -31.15 -5.94
N ALA A 333 -19.50 -31.44 -7.24
CA ALA A 333 -19.91 -30.48 -8.26
C ALA A 333 -21.37 -30.04 -8.10
N GLN A 334 -22.27 -30.95 -7.70
CA GLN A 334 -23.67 -30.60 -7.44
C GLN A 334 -23.81 -29.77 -6.15
N ALA A 335 -23.07 -30.11 -5.10
CA ALA A 335 -23.06 -29.37 -3.85
C ALA A 335 -22.55 -27.94 -4.06
N GLN A 336 -21.40 -27.76 -4.72
CA GLN A 336 -20.84 -26.45 -5.06
C GLN A 336 -21.79 -25.61 -5.94
N ALA A 337 -22.49 -26.23 -6.89
CA ALA A 337 -23.50 -25.54 -7.71
C ALA A 337 -24.77 -25.16 -6.93
N ALA A 338 -25.03 -25.81 -5.79
CA ALA A 338 -26.19 -25.54 -4.94
C ALA A 338 -25.93 -24.44 -3.90
N VAL A 339 -24.66 -24.09 -3.65
CA VAL A 339 -24.26 -22.97 -2.78
C VAL A 339 -24.68 -21.65 -3.43
N SER A 340 -25.39 -20.81 -2.69
CA SER A 340 -25.86 -19.51 -3.16
C SER A 340 -25.88 -18.49 -2.04
N ALA A 341 -25.28 -17.32 -2.28
CA ALA A 341 -25.35 -16.19 -1.35
C ALA A 341 -26.80 -15.77 -1.03
N SER A 342 -27.74 -15.98 -1.95
CA SER A 342 -29.16 -15.66 -1.73
C SER A 342 -29.83 -16.55 -0.68
N LYS A 343 -29.21 -17.66 -0.28
CA LYS A 343 -29.69 -18.58 0.75
C LYS A 343 -28.90 -18.44 2.06
N VAL A 344 -27.92 -17.55 2.10
CA VAL A 344 -27.15 -17.27 3.31
C VAL A 344 -27.95 -16.34 4.22
N SER A 345 -27.98 -16.64 5.51
CA SER A 345 -28.54 -15.78 6.56
C SER A 345 -27.48 -15.44 7.61
N GLU A 346 -27.38 -14.18 8.03
CA GLU A 346 -26.60 -13.82 9.23
C GLU A 346 -27.39 -14.24 10.47
N LEU A 347 -26.73 -14.92 11.42
CA LEU A 347 -27.33 -15.21 12.70
C LEU A 347 -27.32 -13.96 13.58
N THR A 348 -28.47 -13.65 14.16
CA THR A 348 -28.62 -12.52 15.10
C THR A 348 -28.96 -12.97 16.52
N ASP A 349 -29.33 -14.23 16.71
CA ASP A 349 -29.59 -14.84 18.00
C ASP A 349 -28.45 -15.82 18.34
N PRO A 350 -27.71 -15.64 19.45
CA PRO A 350 -26.68 -16.59 19.88
C PRO A 350 -27.22 -18.00 20.16
N GLU A 351 -28.52 -18.18 20.42
CA GLU A 351 -29.13 -19.51 20.59
C GLU A 351 -29.20 -20.31 19.28
N ASP A 352 -29.13 -19.65 18.12
CA ASP A 352 -29.13 -20.29 16.80
C ASP A 352 -27.72 -20.74 16.35
N ASP A 353 -26.66 -20.35 17.07
CA ASP A 353 -25.30 -20.77 16.80
C ASP A 353 -24.91 -21.98 17.68
N PRO A 354 -24.68 -23.17 17.11
CA PRO A 354 -24.41 -24.37 17.90
C PRO A 354 -23.11 -24.29 18.71
N TYR A 355 -22.17 -23.41 18.33
CA TYR A 355 -20.90 -23.23 19.03
C TYR A 355 -20.86 -22.00 19.95
N ALA A 356 -21.98 -21.27 20.06
CA ALA A 356 -22.16 -20.13 20.96
C ALA A 356 -21.03 -19.08 20.86
N HIS A 357 -20.66 -18.69 19.64
CA HIS A 357 -19.69 -17.63 19.41
C HIS A 357 -20.16 -16.30 20.02
N ASP A 358 -19.22 -15.47 20.47
CA ASP A 358 -19.54 -14.11 20.94
C ASP A 358 -19.84 -13.20 19.75
N PHE A 359 -21.12 -12.89 19.53
CA PHE A 359 -21.54 -12.05 18.41
C PHE A 359 -21.06 -10.60 18.52
N ALA A 360 -20.54 -10.16 19.68
CA ALA A 360 -19.86 -8.87 19.78
C ALA A 360 -18.54 -8.85 18.98
N THR A 361 -17.87 -9.99 18.86
CA THR A 361 -16.58 -10.14 18.17
C THR A 361 -16.67 -10.99 16.91
N THR A 362 -17.77 -11.70 16.69
CA THR A 362 -17.92 -12.66 15.58
C THR A 362 -19.18 -12.37 14.76
N VAL A 363 -19.09 -12.54 13.44
CA VAL A 363 -20.24 -12.64 12.54
C VAL A 363 -20.39 -14.11 12.15
N VAL A 364 -21.58 -14.68 12.34
CA VAL A 364 -21.86 -16.05 11.93
C VAL A 364 -22.91 -16.04 10.84
N PHE A 365 -22.59 -16.68 9.71
CA PHE A 365 -23.54 -16.95 8.65
C PHE A 365 -23.99 -18.40 8.70
N SER A 366 -25.20 -18.66 8.21
CA SER A 366 -25.74 -20.00 7.99
C SER A 366 -26.17 -20.17 6.53
N HIS A 367 -26.05 -21.40 6.01
CA HIS A 367 -26.52 -21.81 4.69
C HIS A 367 -27.16 -23.21 4.80
N PRO A 368 -28.34 -23.46 4.20
CA PRO A 368 -28.95 -24.79 4.22
C PRO A 368 -28.03 -25.87 3.63
N ASP A 369 -28.22 -27.12 4.02
CA ASP A 369 -27.40 -28.21 3.49
C ASP A 369 -27.44 -28.34 1.97
N VAL A 370 -26.24 -28.51 1.40
CA VAL A 370 -25.99 -28.74 -0.02
C VAL A 370 -25.52 -30.16 -0.31
N VAL A 371 -25.14 -30.93 0.71
CA VAL A 371 -24.68 -32.32 0.59
C VAL A 371 -25.89 -33.27 0.57
N PHE A 372 -26.83 -33.11 1.50
CA PHE A 372 -28.09 -33.86 1.55
C PHE A 372 -29.28 -32.89 1.52
N PRO A 373 -29.67 -32.33 0.37
CA PRO A 373 -30.74 -31.33 0.30
C PRO A 373 -32.04 -31.79 0.97
N GLY A 374 -32.53 -30.99 1.93
CA GLY A 374 -33.71 -31.31 2.72
C GLY A 374 -33.44 -32.11 4.00
N SER A 375 -32.17 -32.36 4.33
CA SER A 375 -31.74 -32.69 5.69
C SER A 375 -31.97 -31.51 6.63
N ASP A 376 -31.92 -31.78 7.94
CA ASP A 376 -31.92 -30.75 8.97
C ASP A 376 -30.52 -30.16 9.20
N SER A 377 -29.53 -30.58 8.40
CA SER A 377 -28.16 -30.08 8.47
C SER A 377 -28.06 -28.63 8.00
N VAL A 378 -27.18 -27.86 8.63
CA VAL A 378 -26.89 -26.47 8.26
C VAL A 378 -25.38 -26.26 8.26
N TRP A 379 -24.90 -25.53 7.26
CA TRP A 379 -23.52 -25.06 7.19
C TRP A 379 -23.41 -23.69 7.81
N PHE A 380 -22.34 -23.46 8.57
CA PHE A 380 -22.06 -22.19 9.22
C PHE A 380 -20.66 -21.71 8.82
N GLY A 381 -20.50 -20.39 8.80
CA GLY A 381 -19.20 -19.73 8.64
C GLY A 381 -19.07 -18.66 9.71
N ALA A 382 -18.08 -18.82 10.58
CA ALA A 382 -17.75 -17.85 11.62
C ALA A 382 -16.60 -16.97 11.15
N TYR A 383 -16.76 -15.66 11.34
CA TYR A 383 -15.80 -14.65 10.93
C TYR A 383 -15.51 -13.68 12.06
N ASP A 384 -14.26 -13.27 12.20
CA ASP A 384 -13.92 -12.17 13.09
C ASP A 384 -14.60 -10.89 12.59
N ARG A 385 -15.41 -10.26 13.46
CA ARG A 385 -16.25 -9.12 13.10
C ARG A 385 -15.44 -7.88 12.75
N GLN A 386 -14.23 -7.74 13.32
CA GLN A 386 -13.39 -6.56 13.11
C GLN A 386 -12.54 -6.67 11.83
N SER A 387 -11.91 -7.81 11.61
CA SER A 387 -10.99 -8.06 10.50
C SER A 387 -11.64 -8.72 9.29
N GLY A 388 -12.86 -9.24 9.45
CA GLY A 388 -13.54 -10.03 8.42
C GLY A 388 -12.87 -11.38 8.11
N ALA A 389 -11.86 -11.78 8.89
CA ALA A 389 -11.14 -13.03 8.66
C ALA A 389 -12.05 -14.24 8.95
N LEU A 390 -12.05 -15.22 8.05
CA LEU A 390 -12.70 -16.51 8.27
C LEU A 390 -12.01 -17.21 9.45
N LEU A 391 -12.78 -17.48 10.50
CA LEU A 391 -12.31 -18.26 11.65
C LEU A 391 -12.48 -19.75 11.36
N GLU A 392 -13.66 -20.15 10.89
CA GLU A 392 -13.97 -21.54 10.55
C GLU A 392 -15.24 -21.67 9.70
N VAL A 393 -15.35 -22.80 9.00
CA VAL A 393 -16.58 -23.30 8.36
C VAL A 393 -16.90 -24.66 8.98
N TYR A 394 -18.13 -24.87 9.41
CA TYR A 394 -18.57 -26.08 10.11
C TYR A 394 -20.01 -26.47 9.72
N ASP A 395 -20.37 -27.73 9.91
CA ASP A 395 -21.74 -28.24 9.78
C ASP A 395 -22.33 -28.67 11.13
N PHE A 396 -23.66 -28.56 11.29
CA PHE A 396 -24.38 -29.02 12.47
C PHE A 396 -25.77 -29.58 12.09
N ASN A 397 -26.24 -30.55 12.88
CA ASN A 397 -27.51 -31.27 12.69
C ASN A 397 -28.48 -31.06 13.85
#